data_AF-A0A7G2JQR3-F1
#
_entry.id   AF-A0A7G2JQR3-F1
#
_cell.length_a   1.000
_cell.length_b   1.000
_cell.length_c   1.000
_cell.angle_alpha   90.00
_cell.angle_beta   90.00
_cell.angle_gamma   90.00
#
_symmetry.space_group_name_H-M   'P 1'
#
loop_
_entity.id
_entity.type
_entity.pdbx_description
1 polymer ?
#
loop_
_entity_poly.entity_id
_entity_poly.type
_entity_poly.pdbx_seq_one_letter_code
_entity_poly.pdbx_strand_id
1 'polypeptide(L)'
;MTKSKQHRLNTLSTEGPDCAQTLQRGLSERHIQLISIGGAIGTGLFMGSGKTIALSGTSIVLTYVIVGFFMFMVMRAMGELLLTKLDYRSFADFVSEYLGPKASFFLGWSYWLSWVVTCIADVVVCGGYIQYWYPEVSPWLPALLTLGLLCLFNMLSVKMFGEAEFWFAIIKVIAIIALIVTGAWMVFIGWTSPDGVKASVNNITDPAIFMPHGIFGFFAGFQIAIFSCTGIELLGTMSAETKNPQKVLPKAINVIPVRIIIFYVFSMLAIIAVTSWSHISPDSSPFVMLFDQAGLPAAAAVINFVALTSAMSSANSGVYSSTRMLYGLSMEKHAHGQFKILSRNTAIPIRSLMFSCFCMVVGTMLLILMPNVMTLFTIVSTVAAILVVYSWGMILVAYLVYRKKRPELHARSTFKMPGGVIMTWLTLAFFAFTLVLMIFDRDTLIALCSMPLWFITLAVVWRFRIKNSVAREGYVFYQRSREAE
;
A
#
# COMPACT_ATOMS: atom_id res chain seq x y z
N MET A 1 -19.09 -52.09 7.83
CA MET A 1 -18.33 -50.98 7.19
C MET A 1 -18.33 -49.81 8.15
N THR A 2 -17.34 -49.78 9.03
CA THR A 2 -17.35 -49.00 10.27
C THR A 2 -16.24 -47.97 10.25
N LYS A 3 -16.46 -46.87 10.99
CA LYS A 3 -15.65 -45.64 11.16
C LYS A 3 -14.11 -45.80 11.36
N SER A 4 -13.57 -47.02 11.40
CA SER A 4 -12.14 -47.30 11.62
C SER A 4 -11.25 -47.21 10.37
N LYS A 5 -11.82 -47.20 9.15
CA LYS A 5 -11.05 -46.94 7.91
C LYS A 5 -10.82 -45.45 7.62
N GLN A 6 -11.72 -44.56 8.08
CA GLN A 6 -11.54 -43.11 7.95
C GLN A 6 -10.42 -42.58 8.87
N HIS A 7 -10.19 -43.25 10.01
CA HIS A 7 -9.17 -42.83 10.97
C HIS A 7 -7.75 -43.23 10.55
N ARG A 8 -7.62 -44.22 9.65
CA ARG A 8 -6.32 -44.77 9.20
C ARG A 8 -5.70 -44.04 7.99
N LEU A 9 -6.43 -43.11 7.38
CA LEU A 9 -5.93 -42.23 6.31
C LEU A 9 -5.42 -40.87 6.83
N ASN A 10 -5.64 -40.55 8.10
CA ASN A 10 -5.16 -39.30 8.73
C ASN A 10 -3.83 -39.45 9.49
N THR A 11 -3.18 -40.61 9.43
CA THR A 11 -1.99 -40.94 10.25
C THR A 11 -0.74 -41.29 9.44
N LEU A 12 -0.65 -40.89 8.17
CA LEU A 12 0.52 -41.13 7.30
C LEU A 12 1.25 -39.84 6.86
N SER A 13 1.25 -38.81 7.69
CA SER A 13 2.04 -37.59 7.46
C SER A 13 2.84 -37.18 8.68
N THR A 14 3.53 -38.14 9.31
CA THR A 14 4.49 -37.87 10.39
C THR A 14 5.74 -38.70 10.22
N GLU A 15 6.63 -38.31 9.30
CA GLU A 15 8.06 -38.63 9.39
C GLU A 15 8.91 -37.46 8.88
N GLY A 16 9.84 -37.00 9.73
CA GLY A 16 10.88 -36.00 9.45
C GLY A 16 10.98 -34.90 10.52
N PRO A 17 12.03 -34.87 11.38
CA PRO A 17 12.30 -33.75 12.27
C PRO A 17 13.03 -32.66 11.48
N ASP A 18 12.31 -31.98 10.59
CA ASP A 18 12.72 -30.69 10.08
C ASP A 18 11.67 -29.70 10.56
N CYS A 19 11.97 -29.04 11.69
CA CYS A 19 11.10 -28.07 12.34
C CYS A 19 10.99 -26.84 11.42
N ALA A 20 10.18 -26.94 10.37
CA ALA A 20 9.79 -25.82 9.54
C ALA A 20 8.96 -24.90 10.44
N GLN A 21 9.64 -23.94 11.09
CA GLN A 21 9.01 -22.93 11.91
C GLN A 21 8.01 -22.15 11.05
N THR A 22 6.72 -22.50 11.14
CA THR A 22 5.66 -21.82 10.43
C THR A 22 5.22 -20.58 11.19
N LEU A 23 5.03 -19.47 10.47
CA LEU A 23 4.46 -18.25 11.03
C LEU A 23 3.11 -18.52 11.72
N GLN A 24 2.85 -17.87 12.86
CA GLN A 24 1.55 -17.99 13.54
C GLN A 24 0.42 -17.49 12.64
N ARG A 25 -0.58 -18.37 12.40
CA ARG A 25 -1.85 -18.01 11.76
C ARG A 25 -2.76 -17.30 12.79
N GLY A 26 -2.49 -16.01 13.01
CA GLY A 26 -3.18 -15.20 14.03
C GLY A 26 -4.32 -14.32 13.52
N LEU A 27 -4.49 -14.19 12.21
CA LEU A 27 -5.47 -13.28 11.60
C LEU A 27 -6.78 -14.01 11.26
N SER A 28 -7.91 -13.45 11.70
CA SER A 28 -9.24 -13.95 11.36
C SER A 28 -9.66 -13.49 9.96
N GLU A 29 -10.68 -14.13 9.37
CA GLU A 29 -11.25 -13.68 8.08
C GLU A 29 -11.72 -12.22 8.13
N ARG A 30 -12.21 -11.76 9.29
CA ARG A 30 -12.60 -10.36 9.52
C ARG A 30 -11.39 -9.42 9.52
N HIS A 31 -10.29 -9.82 10.15
CA HIS A 31 -9.04 -9.05 10.12
C HIS A 31 -8.54 -8.89 8.69
N ILE A 32 -8.51 -9.97 7.90
CA ILE A 32 -8.04 -9.90 6.50
C ILE A 32 -8.93 -8.97 5.66
N GLN A 33 -10.25 -9.05 5.83
CA GLN A 33 -11.17 -8.16 5.13
C GLN A 33 -10.99 -6.69 5.53
N LEU A 34 -10.84 -6.40 6.82
CA LEU A 34 -10.68 -5.02 7.29
C LEU A 34 -9.30 -4.45 7.02
N ILE A 35 -8.24 -5.24 7.12
CA ILE A 35 -6.91 -4.83 6.65
C ILE A 35 -6.96 -4.52 5.16
N SER A 36 -7.70 -5.30 4.36
CA SER A 36 -7.87 -4.97 2.95
C SER A 36 -8.60 -3.64 2.72
N ILE A 37 -9.57 -3.29 3.59
CA ILE A 37 -10.33 -2.04 3.51
C ILE A 37 -9.48 -0.87 4.01
N GLY A 38 -8.92 -0.98 5.22
CA GLY A 38 -8.17 0.05 5.91
C GLY A 38 -6.78 0.30 5.34
N GLY A 39 -6.13 -0.73 4.80
CA GLY A 39 -4.82 -0.62 4.14
C GLY A 39 -4.86 0.14 2.81
N ALA A 40 -6.05 0.30 2.20
CA ALA A 40 -6.25 1.12 1.02
C ALA A 40 -6.65 2.57 1.35
N ILE A 41 -6.80 2.91 2.64
CA ILE A 41 -7.17 4.25 3.15
C ILE A 41 -6.04 4.71 4.06
N GLY A 42 -5.11 5.47 3.50
CA GLY A 42 -3.90 5.93 4.18
C GLY A 42 -3.69 7.44 4.15
N THR A 43 -2.47 7.86 4.48
CA THR A 43 -2.04 9.27 4.48
C THR A 43 -2.12 9.93 3.11
N GLY A 44 -1.95 9.17 2.04
CA GLY A 44 -2.11 9.69 0.69
C GLY A 44 -3.51 10.25 0.42
N LEU A 45 -4.56 9.73 1.07
CA LEU A 45 -5.91 10.30 0.95
C LEU A 45 -6.06 11.53 1.84
N PHE A 46 -5.68 11.47 3.11
CA PHE A 46 -5.97 12.56 4.06
C PHE A 46 -5.01 13.75 3.94
N MET A 47 -3.70 13.51 3.81
CA MET A 47 -2.68 14.55 3.73
C MET A 47 -2.33 14.87 2.28
N GLY A 48 -2.09 13.83 1.47
CA GLY A 48 -1.65 13.99 0.08
C GLY A 48 -2.69 14.67 -0.82
N SER A 49 -3.97 14.54 -0.52
CA SER A 49 -5.04 15.15 -1.33
C SER A 49 -4.99 16.68 -1.33
N GLY A 50 -4.51 17.35 -0.27
CA GLY A 50 -4.42 18.83 -0.25
C GLY A 50 -3.53 19.35 -1.38
N LYS A 51 -2.28 18.89 -1.43
CA LYS A 51 -1.34 19.17 -2.53
C LYS A 51 -1.89 18.72 -3.89
N THR A 52 -2.56 17.57 -3.95
CA THR A 52 -3.13 17.05 -5.20
C THR A 52 -4.26 17.93 -5.72
N ILE A 53 -5.17 18.40 -4.86
CA ILE A 53 -6.28 19.29 -5.25
C ILE A 53 -5.72 20.65 -5.67
N ALA A 54 -4.73 21.18 -4.96
CA ALA A 54 -4.09 22.43 -5.34
C ALA A 54 -3.46 22.36 -6.74
N LEU A 55 -2.92 21.19 -7.14
CA LEU A 55 -2.29 21.00 -8.46
C LEU A 55 -3.28 20.65 -9.57
N SER A 56 -4.29 19.81 -9.29
CA SER A 56 -5.19 19.27 -10.31
C SER A 56 -6.59 19.90 -10.31
N GLY A 57 -6.93 20.72 -9.33
CA GLY A 57 -8.28 21.24 -9.14
C GLY A 57 -9.29 20.10 -9.02
N THR A 58 -10.45 20.26 -9.67
CA THR A 58 -11.51 19.22 -9.65
C THR A 58 -11.14 17.98 -10.46
N SER A 59 -10.21 18.08 -11.41
CA SER A 59 -9.77 16.93 -12.21
C SER A 59 -9.10 15.82 -11.39
N ILE A 60 -8.77 16.06 -10.11
CA ILE A 60 -8.35 15.02 -9.15
C ILE A 60 -9.31 13.82 -9.12
N VAL A 61 -10.61 14.06 -9.33
CA VAL A 61 -11.62 12.99 -9.37
C VAL A 61 -11.34 12.02 -10.50
N LEU A 62 -11.01 12.55 -11.69
CA LEU A 62 -10.62 11.73 -12.83
C LEU A 62 -9.27 11.04 -12.58
N THR A 63 -8.33 11.71 -11.93
CA THR A 63 -7.04 11.13 -11.54
C THR A 63 -7.24 9.86 -10.71
N TYR A 64 -8.06 9.90 -9.65
CA TYR A 64 -8.33 8.73 -8.83
C TYR A 64 -9.11 7.63 -9.57
N VAL A 65 -10.04 7.98 -10.46
CA VAL A 65 -10.75 6.99 -11.29
C VAL A 65 -9.79 6.27 -12.23
N ILE A 66 -8.91 6.99 -12.92
CA ILE A 66 -7.95 6.43 -13.89
C ILE A 66 -6.90 5.58 -13.17
N VAL A 67 -6.26 6.13 -12.14
CA VAL A 67 -5.25 5.42 -11.33
C VAL A 67 -5.89 4.17 -10.71
N GLY A 68 -7.07 4.31 -10.14
CA GLY A 68 -7.82 3.21 -9.53
C GLY A 68 -8.23 2.12 -10.50
N PHE A 69 -8.61 2.48 -11.73
CA PHE A 69 -8.89 1.53 -12.80
C PHE A 69 -7.66 0.67 -13.12
N PHE A 70 -6.50 1.29 -13.35
CA PHE A 70 -5.27 0.57 -13.68
C PHE A 70 -4.77 -0.29 -12.51
N MET A 71 -4.91 0.18 -11.28
CA MET A 71 -4.62 -0.60 -10.08
C MET A 71 -5.53 -1.81 -9.93
N PHE A 72 -6.82 -1.65 -10.19
CA PHE A 72 -7.75 -2.77 -10.20
C PHE A 72 -7.31 -3.83 -11.24
N MET A 73 -6.80 -3.41 -12.41
CA MET A 73 -6.25 -4.33 -13.41
C MET A 73 -5.03 -5.10 -12.90
N VAL A 74 -4.10 -4.45 -12.19
CA VAL A 74 -2.97 -5.15 -11.52
C VAL A 74 -3.48 -6.21 -10.55
N MET A 75 -4.45 -5.84 -9.71
CA MET A 75 -4.99 -6.74 -8.70
C MET A 75 -5.74 -7.92 -9.33
N ARG A 76 -6.40 -7.71 -10.47
CA ARG A 76 -7.00 -8.80 -11.26
C ARG A 76 -5.94 -9.75 -11.81
N ALA A 77 -4.83 -9.24 -12.37
CA ALA A 77 -3.73 -10.09 -12.85
C ALA A 77 -3.05 -10.86 -11.70
N MET A 78 -2.81 -10.20 -10.57
CA MET A 78 -2.23 -10.82 -9.37
C MET A 78 -3.15 -11.91 -8.80
N GLY A 79 -4.45 -11.62 -8.68
CA GLY A 79 -5.42 -12.57 -8.18
C GLY A 79 -5.54 -13.79 -9.08
N GLU A 80 -5.46 -13.60 -10.41
CA GLU A 80 -5.42 -14.72 -11.35
C GLU A 80 -4.22 -15.65 -11.09
N LEU A 81 -3.01 -15.09 -10.99
CA LEU A 81 -1.77 -15.83 -10.73
C LEU A 81 -1.77 -16.54 -9.37
N LEU A 82 -2.23 -15.87 -8.31
CA LEU A 82 -2.28 -16.45 -6.97
C LEU A 82 -3.28 -17.62 -6.87
N LEU A 83 -4.31 -17.63 -7.71
CA LEU A 83 -5.31 -18.69 -7.74
C LEU A 83 -4.92 -19.88 -8.62
N THR A 84 -3.84 -19.79 -9.41
CA THR A 84 -3.36 -20.95 -10.17
C THR A 84 -2.66 -21.97 -9.28
N LYS A 85 -1.97 -21.51 -8.23
CA LYS A 85 -1.24 -22.36 -7.29
C LYS A 85 -1.31 -21.76 -5.89
N LEU A 86 -1.99 -22.46 -4.99
CA LEU A 86 -2.23 -21.99 -3.61
C LEU A 86 -1.02 -22.09 -2.70
N ASP A 87 0.08 -22.69 -3.18
CA ASP A 87 1.34 -22.80 -2.43
C ASP A 87 2.16 -21.51 -2.44
N TYR A 88 1.80 -20.52 -3.27
CA TYR A 88 2.48 -19.22 -3.28
C TYR A 88 2.27 -18.50 -1.94
N ARG A 89 3.37 -18.16 -1.30
CA ARG A 89 3.39 -17.42 -0.03
C ARG A 89 3.23 -15.93 -0.26
N SER A 90 3.77 -15.44 -1.37
CA SER A 90 3.70 -14.05 -1.77
C SER A 90 3.72 -13.95 -3.30
N PHE A 91 3.52 -12.74 -3.82
CA PHE A 91 3.72 -12.50 -5.24
C PHE A 91 5.18 -12.65 -5.69
N ALA A 92 6.16 -12.55 -4.78
CA ALA A 92 7.56 -12.79 -5.10
C ALA A 92 7.78 -14.25 -5.56
N ASP A 93 7.04 -15.21 -5.00
CA ASP A 93 7.13 -16.62 -5.32
C ASP A 93 6.74 -16.88 -6.79
N PHE A 94 5.60 -16.34 -7.25
CA PHE A 94 5.21 -16.52 -8.65
C PHE A 94 6.11 -15.72 -9.59
N VAL A 95 6.62 -14.55 -9.17
CA VAL A 95 7.62 -13.82 -9.97
C VAL A 95 8.90 -14.65 -10.07
N SER A 96 9.31 -15.32 -9.01
CA SER A 96 10.44 -16.25 -9.04
C SER A 96 10.18 -17.41 -10.01
N GLU A 97 8.97 -17.95 -10.06
CA GLU A 97 8.61 -19.06 -10.94
C GLU A 97 8.61 -18.64 -12.42
N TYR A 98 7.97 -17.51 -12.75
CA TYR A 98 7.79 -17.10 -14.15
C TYR A 98 8.98 -16.31 -14.71
N LEU A 99 9.64 -15.47 -13.89
CA LEU A 99 10.72 -14.56 -14.30
C LEU A 99 12.10 -14.94 -13.73
N GLY A 100 12.16 -15.89 -12.80
CA GLY A 100 13.39 -16.42 -12.24
C GLY A 100 13.84 -15.75 -10.93
N PRO A 101 14.88 -16.31 -10.28
CA PRO A 101 15.30 -15.92 -8.93
C PRO A 101 15.85 -14.50 -8.85
N LYS A 102 16.50 -14.03 -9.93
CA LYS A 102 16.99 -12.65 -10.00
C LYS A 102 15.82 -11.67 -9.96
N ALA A 103 14.75 -11.93 -10.71
CA ALA A 103 13.56 -11.09 -10.72
C ALA A 103 12.89 -11.05 -9.34
N SER A 104 12.77 -12.20 -8.67
CA SER A 104 12.26 -12.27 -7.29
C SER A 104 13.11 -11.47 -6.31
N PHE A 105 14.44 -11.59 -6.37
CA PHE A 105 15.35 -10.81 -5.52
C PHE A 105 15.13 -9.29 -5.66
N PHE A 106 15.08 -8.79 -6.91
CA PHE A 106 14.89 -7.37 -7.16
C PHE A 106 13.51 -6.89 -6.71
N LEU A 107 12.47 -7.69 -6.97
CA LEU A 107 11.11 -7.39 -6.56
C LEU A 107 10.96 -7.36 -5.03
N GLY A 108 11.40 -8.41 -4.34
CA GLY A 108 11.21 -8.51 -2.90
C GLY A 108 11.97 -7.44 -2.12
N TRP A 109 13.21 -7.10 -2.52
CA TRP A 109 13.93 -5.99 -1.88
C TRP A 109 13.31 -4.63 -2.19
N SER A 110 12.85 -4.40 -3.43
CA SER A 110 12.20 -3.14 -3.80
C SER A 110 10.85 -2.97 -3.08
N TYR A 111 10.10 -4.05 -2.90
CA TYR A 111 8.86 -4.05 -2.12
C TYR A 111 9.11 -3.91 -0.61
N TRP A 112 10.19 -4.51 -0.09
CA TRP A 112 10.61 -4.26 1.28
C TRP A 112 10.91 -2.76 1.49
N LEU A 113 11.69 -2.18 0.58
CA LEU A 113 12.04 -0.76 0.65
C LEU A 113 10.81 0.13 0.50
N SER A 114 9.86 -0.21 -0.38
CA SER A 114 8.65 0.58 -0.56
C SER A 114 7.87 0.68 0.76
N TRP A 115 7.73 -0.41 1.51
CA TRP A 115 7.07 -0.39 2.82
C TRP A 115 7.86 0.33 3.91
N VAL A 116 9.19 0.26 3.88
CA VAL A 116 10.05 1.06 4.79
C VAL A 116 9.81 2.55 4.55
N VAL A 117 9.84 2.96 3.29
CA VAL A 117 9.67 4.35 2.86
C VAL A 117 8.24 4.84 3.08
N THR A 118 7.22 4.03 2.77
CA THR A 118 5.81 4.35 3.09
C THR A 118 5.61 4.56 4.59
N CYS A 119 6.18 3.70 5.43
CA CYS A 119 6.11 3.87 6.88
C CYS A 119 6.74 5.18 7.34
N ILE A 120 7.89 5.57 6.77
CA ILE A 120 8.52 6.87 7.03
C ILE A 120 7.56 8.01 6.64
N ALA A 121 6.98 7.98 5.43
CA ALA A 121 6.03 8.99 4.99
C ALA A 121 4.82 9.10 5.94
N ASP A 122 4.32 7.97 6.42
CA ASP A 122 3.17 7.92 7.32
C ASP A 122 3.48 8.50 8.71
N VAL A 123 4.61 8.13 9.32
CA VAL A 123 4.97 8.64 10.66
C VAL A 123 5.38 10.12 10.62
N VAL A 124 5.94 10.58 9.50
CA VAL A 124 6.19 12.02 9.25
C VAL A 124 4.89 12.81 9.32
N VAL A 125 3.84 12.30 8.65
CA VAL A 125 2.51 12.90 8.67
C VAL A 125 1.85 12.80 10.05
N CYS A 126 2.04 11.71 10.80
CA CYS A 126 1.63 11.64 12.20
C CYS A 126 2.21 12.80 13.02
N GLY A 127 3.49 13.15 12.78
CA GLY A 127 4.11 14.31 13.41
C GLY A 127 3.38 15.61 13.10
N GLY A 128 3.04 15.85 11.82
CA GLY A 128 2.25 17.01 11.40
C GLY A 128 0.84 17.06 12.00
N TYR A 129 0.14 15.92 12.10
CA TYR A 129 -1.19 15.89 12.72
C TYR A 129 -1.16 16.20 14.22
N ILE A 130 -0.09 15.84 14.93
CA ILE A 130 0.06 16.20 16.35
C ILE A 130 0.24 17.72 16.53
N GLN A 131 0.87 18.40 15.56
CA GLN A 131 1.04 19.85 15.61
C GLN A 131 -0.29 20.62 15.54
N TYR A 132 -1.37 19.99 15.08
CA TYR A 132 -2.71 20.59 15.14
C TYR A 132 -3.12 20.95 16.59
N TRP A 133 -2.83 20.08 17.56
CA TRP A 133 -3.11 20.33 18.98
C TRP A 133 -1.94 20.94 19.74
N TYR A 134 -0.71 20.63 19.30
CA TYR A 134 0.52 21.08 19.94
C TYR A 134 1.48 21.72 18.92
N PRO A 135 1.19 22.95 18.44
CA PRO A 135 1.95 23.59 17.36
C PRO A 135 3.44 23.78 17.67
N GLU A 136 3.76 24.00 18.94
CA GLU A 136 5.13 24.23 19.43
C GLU A 136 6.00 22.96 19.42
N VAL A 137 5.40 21.78 19.29
CA VAL A 137 6.14 20.51 19.27
C VAL A 137 6.74 20.31 17.89
N SER A 138 8.06 20.12 17.85
CA SER A 138 8.76 19.80 16.61
C SER A 138 8.32 18.43 16.08
N PRO A 139 8.02 18.28 14.77
CA PRO A 139 7.30 17.10 14.24
C PRO A 139 8.12 15.80 14.30
N TRP A 140 9.45 15.87 14.42
CA TRP A 140 10.30 14.68 14.52
C TRP A 140 10.03 13.87 15.80
N LEU A 141 9.72 14.54 16.92
CA LEU A 141 9.51 13.89 18.20
C LEU A 141 8.24 13.01 18.20
N PRO A 142 7.04 13.53 17.87
CA PRO A 142 5.85 12.69 17.74
C PRO A 142 6.00 11.62 16.66
N ALA A 143 6.67 11.91 15.54
CA ALA A 143 6.92 10.91 14.49
C ALA A 143 7.73 9.70 15.02
N LEU A 144 8.81 9.93 15.76
CA LEU A 144 9.62 8.86 16.35
C LEU A 144 8.89 8.12 17.48
N LEU A 145 8.10 8.84 18.30
CA LEU A 145 7.29 8.22 19.34
C LEU A 145 6.23 7.29 18.74
N THR A 146 5.55 7.73 17.67
CA THR A 146 4.62 6.89 16.93
C THR A 146 5.32 5.65 16.36
N LEU A 147 6.47 5.81 15.71
CA LEU A 147 7.23 4.67 15.18
C LEU A 147 7.66 3.69 16.28
N GLY A 148 8.14 4.20 17.42
CA GLY A 148 8.51 3.39 18.58
C GLY A 148 7.33 2.59 19.15
N LEU A 149 6.16 3.22 19.26
CA LEU A 149 4.93 2.56 19.69
C LEU A 149 4.52 1.43 18.73
N LEU A 150 4.56 1.70 17.42
CA LEU A 150 4.21 0.70 16.39
C LEU A 150 5.21 -0.46 16.37
N CYS A 151 6.50 -0.19 16.53
CA CYS A 151 7.53 -1.22 16.68
C CYS A 151 7.24 -2.12 17.88
N LEU A 152 6.94 -1.52 19.03
CA LEU A 152 6.60 -2.26 20.25
C LEU A 152 5.37 -3.15 20.06
N PHE A 153 4.30 -2.63 19.43
CA PHE A 153 3.10 -3.43 19.14
C PHE A 153 3.41 -4.63 18.24
N ASN A 154 4.25 -4.44 17.22
CA ASN A 154 4.68 -5.50 16.32
C ASN A 154 5.64 -6.51 16.96
N MET A 155 6.27 -6.19 18.10
CA MET A 155 7.08 -7.15 18.88
C MET A 155 6.22 -8.04 19.79
N LEU A 156 5.10 -7.51 20.30
CA LEU A 156 4.30 -8.16 21.35
C LEU A 156 3.33 -9.21 20.80
N SER A 157 2.54 -8.91 19.77
CA SER A 157 1.55 -9.86 19.25
C SER A 157 1.00 -9.50 17.88
N VAL A 158 0.96 -10.49 16.97
CA VAL A 158 0.29 -10.38 15.66
C VAL A 158 -1.23 -10.23 15.80
N LYS A 159 -1.82 -10.67 16.92
CA LYS A 159 -3.26 -10.47 17.18
C LYS A 159 -3.58 -9.02 17.51
N MET A 160 -2.70 -8.34 18.28
CA MET A 160 -2.85 -6.92 18.59
C MET A 160 -2.81 -6.06 17.32
N PHE A 161 -1.98 -6.43 16.34
CA PHE A 161 -1.99 -5.84 15.00
C PHE A 161 -3.38 -5.95 14.34
N GLY A 162 -3.96 -7.16 14.28
CA GLY A 162 -5.26 -7.38 13.64
C GLY A 162 -6.43 -6.63 14.30
N GLU A 163 -6.44 -6.55 15.63
CA GLU A 163 -7.45 -5.81 16.40
C GLU A 163 -7.29 -4.30 16.25
N ALA A 164 -6.05 -3.77 16.28
CA ALA A 164 -5.81 -2.34 16.05
C ALA A 164 -6.29 -1.93 14.65
N GLU A 165 -5.96 -2.70 13.61
CA GLU A 165 -6.42 -2.47 12.24
C GLU A 165 -7.95 -2.54 12.11
N PHE A 166 -8.60 -3.46 12.85
CA PHE A 166 -10.05 -3.56 12.89
C PHE A 166 -10.69 -2.23 13.34
N TRP A 167 -10.24 -1.70 14.48
CA TRP A 167 -10.79 -0.46 15.03
C TRP A 167 -10.43 0.77 14.19
N PHE A 168 -9.17 0.87 13.74
CA PHE A 168 -8.73 1.97 12.88
C PHE A 168 -9.51 2.00 11.56
N ALA A 169 -9.78 0.86 10.92
CA ALA A 169 -10.55 0.81 9.69
C ALA A 169 -12.00 1.30 9.89
N ILE A 170 -12.66 0.91 11.00
CA ILE A 170 -14.05 1.32 11.27
C ILE A 170 -14.15 2.85 11.45
N ILE A 171 -13.27 3.43 12.27
CA ILE A 171 -13.25 4.87 12.54
C ILE A 171 -13.08 5.67 11.25
N LYS A 172 -12.15 5.25 10.37
CA LYS A 172 -11.93 5.87 9.05
C LYS A 172 -13.17 5.85 8.17
N VAL A 173 -13.81 4.69 8.04
CA VAL A 173 -14.97 4.52 7.16
C VAL A 173 -16.14 5.39 7.62
N ILE A 174 -16.41 5.40 8.93
CA ILE A 174 -17.48 6.23 9.51
C ILE A 174 -17.20 7.71 9.25
N ALA A 175 -15.96 8.17 9.48
CA ALA A 175 -15.59 9.56 9.28
C ALA A 175 -15.73 10.03 7.82
N ILE A 176 -15.32 9.20 6.86
CA ILE A 176 -15.45 9.52 5.43
C ILE A 176 -16.93 9.57 5.03
N ILE A 177 -17.75 8.62 5.48
CA ILE A 177 -19.19 8.64 5.20
C ILE A 177 -19.84 9.89 5.82
N ALA A 178 -19.51 10.21 7.06
CA ALA A 178 -20.01 11.40 7.75
C ALA A 178 -19.62 12.68 7.02
N LEU A 179 -18.37 12.79 6.54
CA LEU A 179 -17.93 13.91 5.72
C LEU A 179 -18.74 14.02 4.43
N ILE A 180 -18.95 12.92 3.70
CA ILE A 180 -19.70 12.94 2.44
C ILE A 180 -21.14 13.40 2.66
N VAL A 181 -21.80 12.86 3.68
CA VAL A 181 -23.17 13.25 4.05
C VAL A 181 -23.21 14.72 4.47
N THR A 182 -22.23 15.18 5.25
CA THR A 182 -22.16 16.58 5.70
C THR A 182 -21.94 17.53 4.52
N GLY A 183 -21.01 17.23 3.61
CA GLY A 183 -20.77 18.06 2.44
C GLY A 183 -21.98 18.11 1.51
N ALA A 184 -22.65 16.98 1.27
CA ALA A 184 -23.89 16.96 0.50
C ALA A 184 -25.00 17.81 1.16
N TRP A 185 -25.13 17.73 2.49
CA TRP A 185 -26.06 18.55 3.26
C TRP A 185 -25.74 20.05 3.13
N MET A 186 -24.48 20.44 3.27
CA MET A 186 -24.02 21.84 3.14
C MET A 186 -24.32 22.41 1.75
N VAL A 187 -24.13 21.62 0.70
CA VAL A 187 -24.50 22.00 -0.68
C VAL A 187 -26.02 22.15 -0.81
N PHE A 188 -26.80 21.23 -0.24
CA PHE A 188 -28.27 21.25 -0.32
C PHE A 188 -28.87 22.49 0.33
N ILE A 189 -28.37 22.90 1.50
CA ILE A 189 -28.84 24.11 2.19
C ILE A 189 -28.23 25.41 1.64
N GLY A 190 -27.32 25.32 0.66
CA GLY A 190 -26.62 26.47 0.09
C GLY A 190 -25.73 27.19 1.09
N TRP A 191 -25.10 26.46 2.01
CA TRP A 191 -24.25 27.01 3.06
C TRP A 191 -23.11 27.84 2.46
N THR A 192 -22.72 28.91 3.16
CA THR A 192 -21.64 29.80 2.73
C THR A 192 -20.61 29.91 3.84
N SER A 193 -19.34 29.75 3.49
CA SER A 193 -18.23 29.83 4.44
C SER A 193 -18.04 31.25 4.97
N PRO A 194 -17.38 31.40 6.15
CA PRO A 194 -16.98 32.71 6.65
C PRO A 194 -16.16 33.52 5.63
N ASP A 195 -15.40 32.83 4.78
CA ASP A 195 -14.58 33.43 3.72
C ASP A 195 -15.38 33.73 2.43
N GLY A 196 -16.70 33.55 2.44
CA GLY A 196 -17.61 33.91 1.34
C GLY A 196 -17.78 32.83 0.27
N VAL A 197 -17.21 31.63 0.44
CA VAL A 197 -17.35 30.53 -0.53
C VAL A 197 -18.69 29.84 -0.33
N LYS A 198 -19.54 29.87 -1.35
CA LYS A 198 -20.82 29.15 -1.32
C LYS A 198 -20.63 27.68 -1.70
N ALA A 199 -21.08 26.78 -0.85
CA ALA A 199 -21.14 25.35 -1.15
C ALA A 199 -22.08 25.12 -2.34
N SER A 200 -21.56 24.55 -3.42
CA SER A 200 -22.28 24.41 -4.69
C SER A 200 -21.68 23.33 -5.57
N VAL A 201 -22.55 22.69 -6.36
CA VAL A 201 -22.13 21.78 -7.44
C VAL A 201 -21.36 22.52 -8.55
N ASN A 202 -21.50 23.84 -8.64
CA ASN A 202 -20.73 24.65 -9.60
C ASN A 202 -19.23 24.62 -9.31
N ASN A 203 -18.83 24.46 -8.04
CA ASN A 203 -17.41 24.33 -7.67
C ASN A 203 -16.78 23.04 -8.24
N ILE A 204 -17.59 22.09 -8.72
CA ILE A 204 -17.15 20.86 -9.38
C ILE A 204 -17.25 20.99 -10.90
N THR A 205 -18.34 21.55 -11.41
CA THR A 205 -18.74 21.44 -12.82
C THR A 205 -18.26 22.58 -13.71
N ASP A 206 -17.82 23.69 -13.13
CA ASP A 206 -17.32 24.82 -13.90
C ASP A 206 -16.04 24.43 -14.67
N PRO A 207 -16.05 24.48 -16.02
CA PRO A 207 -14.90 24.14 -16.84
C PRO A 207 -13.65 24.98 -16.56
N ALA A 208 -13.81 26.24 -16.13
CA ALA A 208 -12.68 27.10 -15.77
C ALA A 208 -11.97 26.65 -14.48
N ILE A 209 -12.70 25.92 -13.63
CA ILE A 209 -12.29 25.45 -12.30
C ILE A 209 -11.86 23.97 -12.35
N PHE A 210 -12.27 23.23 -13.40
CA PHE A 210 -12.05 21.79 -13.52
C PHE A 210 -10.56 21.41 -13.67
N MET A 211 -9.82 22.13 -14.53
CA MET A 211 -8.38 21.93 -14.77
C MET A 211 -7.65 23.28 -14.72
N PRO A 212 -7.50 23.87 -13.53
CA PRO A 212 -7.02 25.25 -13.38
C PRO A 212 -5.57 25.44 -13.84
N HIS A 213 -4.78 24.37 -13.78
CA HIS A 213 -3.40 24.32 -14.23
C HIS A 213 -3.23 23.49 -15.52
N GLY A 214 -4.31 23.34 -16.28
CA GLY A 214 -4.35 22.59 -17.54
C GLY A 214 -3.98 21.12 -17.38
N ILE A 215 -3.51 20.51 -18.47
CA ILE A 215 -3.21 19.07 -18.52
C ILE A 215 -2.01 18.67 -17.65
N PHE A 216 -1.04 19.58 -17.46
CA PHE A 216 0.12 19.33 -16.60
C PHE A 216 -0.29 19.24 -15.12
N GLY A 217 -1.16 20.14 -14.64
CA GLY A 217 -1.68 20.09 -13.27
C GLY A 217 -2.51 18.84 -13.00
N PHE A 218 -3.36 18.44 -13.96
CA PHE A 218 -4.10 17.17 -13.91
C PHE A 218 -3.18 15.97 -13.71
N PHE A 219 -2.10 15.89 -14.50
CA PHE A 219 -1.14 14.81 -14.42
C PHE A 219 -0.21 14.88 -13.20
N ALA A 220 0.08 16.07 -12.67
CA ALA A 220 0.89 16.24 -11.46
C ALA A 220 0.30 15.51 -10.23
N GLY A 221 -1.03 15.34 -10.19
CA GLY A 221 -1.71 14.61 -9.13
C GLY A 221 -1.56 13.08 -9.17
N PHE A 222 -1.05 12.50 -10.27
CA PHE A 222 -1.00 11.04 -10.43
C PHE A 222 -0.02 10.38 -9.48
N GLN A 223 1.10 11.04 -9.14
CA GLN A 223 2.09 10.48 -8.22
C GLN A 223 1.48 10.22 -6.84
N ILE A 224 0.84 11.24 -6.26
CA ILE A 224 0.21 11.11 -4.94
C ILE A 224 -0.95 10.12 -5.02
N ALA A 225 -1.77 10.16 -6.07
CA ALA A 225 -2.87 9.20 -6.23
C ALA A 225 -2.39 7.74 -6.30
N ILE A 226 -1.25 7.49 -6.98
CA ILE A 226 -0.60 6.17 -7.00
C ILE A 226 -0.19 5.78 -5.58
N PHE A 227 0.47 6.69 -4.87
CA PHE A 227 0.88 6.46 -3.48
C PHE A 227 -0.34 6.17 -2.59
N SER A 228 -1.43 6.93 -2.69
CA SER A 228 -2.61 6.78 -1.84
C SER A 228 -3.24 5.39 -1.94
N CYS A 229 -3.16 4.75 -3.11
CA CYS A 229 -3.71 3.42 -3.33
C CYS A 229 -2.67 2.29 -3.16
N THR A 230 -1.47 2.60 -2.65
CA THR A 230 -0.53 1.59 -2.15
C THR A 230 -1.17 0.83 -1.00
N GLY A 231 -0.86 -0.47 -0.86
CA GLY A 231 -1.41 -1.34 0.18
C GLY A 231 -2.56 -2.22 -0.27
N ILE A 232 -3.16 -1.98 -1.44
CA ILE A 232 -4.13 -2.91 -2.04
C ILE A 232 -3.48 -4.28 -2.34
N GLU A 233 -2.20 -4.28 -2.71
CA GLU A 233 -1.38 -5.44 -3.03
C GLU A 233 -1.01 -6.27 -1.80
N LEU A 234 -1.24 -5.75 -0.59
CA LEU A 234 -1.05 -6.48 0.66
C LEU A 234 -1.87 -7.77 0.68
N LEU A 235 -3.03 -7.77 0.02
CA LEU A 235 -3.85 -8.97 -0.26
C LEU A 235 -3.03 -10.12 -0.86
N GLY A 236 -2.04 -9.81 -1.71
CA GLY A 236 -1.17 -10.81 -2.34
C GLY A 236 -0.14 -11.42 -1.41
N THR A 237 0.25 -10.73 -0.33
CA THR A 237 1.10 -11.31 0.72
C THR A 237 0.29 -12.08 1.77
N MET A 238 -0.98 -11.73 1.93
CA MET A 238 -1.89 -12.39 2.87
C MET A 238 -2.61 -13.61 2.28
N SER A 239 -2.49 -13.86 0.97
CA SER A 239 -3.15 -14.99 0.31
C SER A 239 -2.80 -16.33 0.95
N ALA A 240 -1.55 -16.49 1.38
CA ALA A 240 -1.03 -17.70 2.02
C ALA A 240 -1.58 -17.93 3.44
N GLU A 241 -2.01 -16.86 4.10
CA GLU A 241 -2.62 -16.89 5.44
C GLU A 241 -4.16 -16.90 5.37
N THR A 242 -4.73 -16.76 4.16
CA THR A 242 -6.18 -16.65 3.95
C THR A 242 -6.86 -18.01 3.94
N LYS A 243 -7.90 -18.17 4.77
CA LYS A 243 -8.79 -19.35 4.73
C LYS A 243 -9.66 -19.29 3.46
N ASN A 244 -9.59 -20.31 2.62
CA ASN A 244 -10.30 -20.40 1.33
C ASN A 244 -9.98 -19.24 0.35
N PRO A 245 -8.73 -19.11 -0.10
CA PRO A 245 -8.29 -17.99 -0.96
C PRO A 245 -9.11 -17.88 -2.26
N GLN A 246 -9.59 -19.01 -2.80
CA GLN A 246 -10.43 -19.07 -4.00
C GLN A 246 -11.76 -18.30 -3.90
N LYS A 247 -12.30 -18.10 -2.69
CA LYS A 247 -13.52 -17.30 -2.48
C LYS A 247 -13.20 -15.91 -1.97
N VAL A 248 -12.26 -15.80 -1.04
CA VAL A 248 -11.95 -14.54 -0.34
C VAL A 248 -11.22 -13.57 -1.26
N LEU A 249 -10.21 -14.03 -2.01
CA LEU A 249 -9.38 -13.17 -2.84
C LEU A 249 -10.17 -12.49 -3.98
N PRO A 250 -11.00 -13.22 -4.77
CA PRO A 250 -11.86 -12.59 -5.77
C PRO A 250 -12.81 -11.55 -5.19
N LYS A 251 -13.43 -11.83 -4.04
CA LYS A 251 -14.36 -10.92 -3.38
C LYS A 251 -13.64 -9.64 -2.92
N ALA A 252 -12.47 -9.78 -2.30
CA ALA A 252 -11.69 -8.64 -1.83
C ALA A 252 -11.23 -7.74 -2.99
N ILE A 253 -10.74 -8.34 -4.09
CA ILE A 253 -10.28 -7.60 -5.27
C ILE A 253 -11.44 -6.88 -5.97
N ASN A 254 -12.58 -7.53 -6.16
CA ASN A 254 -13.73 -6.93 -6.86
C ASN A 254 -14.39 -5.77 -6.09
N VAL A 255 -14.11 -5.63 -4.79
CA VAL A 255 -14.60 -4.50 -3.99
C VAL A 255 -13.68 -3.26 -4.14
N ILE A 256 -12.46 -3.40 -4.69
CA ILE A 256 -11.52 -2.28 -4.86
C ILE A 256 -12.14 -1.08 -5.60
N PRO A 257 -12.79 -1.24 -6.78
CA PRO A 257 -13.38 -0.09 -7.47
C PRO A 257 -14.42 0.67 -6.63
N VAL A 258 -15.23 -0.06 -5.84
CA VAL A 258 -16.23 0.54 -4.94
C VAL A 258 -15.54 1.37 -3.86
N ARG A 259 -14.41 0.89 -3.31
CA ARG A 259 -13.63 1.64 -2.31
C ARG A 259 -13.06 2.93 -2.90
N ILE A 260 -12.59 2.90 -4.14
CA ILE A 260 -12.05 4.09 -4.82
C ILE A 260 -13.16 5.11 -5.06
N ILE A 261 -14.32 4.67 -5.54
CA ILE A 261 -15.46 5.57 -5.76
C ILE A 261 -15.92 6.20 -4.44
N ILE A 262 -16.09 5.42 -3.38
CA ILE A 262 -16.63 5.94 -2.11
C ILE A 262 -15.58 6.79 -1.38
N PHE A 263 -14.39 6.24 -1.13
CA PHE A 263 -13.42 6.88 -0.24
C PHE A 263 -12.60 7.98 -0.90
N TYR A 264 -12.42 7.93 -2.22
CA TYR A 264 -11.63 8.91 -2.95
C TYR A 264 -12.52 9.84 -3.76
N VAL A 265 -13.38 9.30 -4.63
CA VAL A 265 -14.15 10.16 -5.53
C VAL A 265 -15.20 10.98 -4.77
N PHE A 266 -16.08 10.34 -3.99
CA PHE A 266 -17.15 11.08 -3.31
C PHE A 266 -16.64 11.98 -2.18
N SER A 267 -15.56 11.60 -1.48
CA SER A 267 -14.96 12.48 -0.48
C SER A 267 -14.36 13.74 -1.13
N MET A 268 -13.63 13.61 -2.25
CA MET A 268 -13.08 14.75 -2.99
C MET A 268 -14.19 15.64 -3.55
N LEU A 269 -15.24 15.06 -4.12
CA LEU A 269 -16.40 15.81 -4.61
C LEU A 269 -17.06 16.60 -3.48
N ALA A 270 -17.27 15.98 -2.31
CA ALA A 270 -17.85 16.66 -1.15
C ALA A 270 -16.97 17.83 -0.67
N ILE A 271 -15.66 17.62 -0.58
CA ILE A 271 -14.70 18.66 -0.19
C ILE A 271 -14.74 19.82 -1.18
N ILE A 272 -14.54 19.56 -2.47
CA ILE A 272 -14.43 20.60 -3.50
C ILE A 272 -15.78 21.33 -3.67
N ALA A 273 -16.91 20.63 -3.56
CA ALA A 273 -18.22 21.28 -3.61
C ALA A 273 -18.39 22.33 -2.50
N VAL A 274 -17.87 22.06 -1.30
CA VAL A 274 -18.02 22.93 -0.13
C VAL A 274 -16.98 24.04 -0.10
N THR A 275 -15.70 23.71 -0.24
CA THR A 275 -14.61 24.67 -0.01
C THR A 275 -14.07 25.30 -1.28
N SER A 276 -14.39 24.77 -2.47
CA SER A 276 -13.70 25.08 -3.73
C SER A 276 -12.21 24.70 -3.69
N TRP A 277 -11.65 24.27 -4.82
CA TRP A 277 -10.24 23.85 -4.86
C TRP A 277 -9.27 25.01 -4.55
N SER A 278 -9.65 26.26 -4.88
CA SER A 278 -8.80 27.44 -4.75
C SER A 278 -8.55 27.87 -3.30
N HIS A 279 -9.41 27.44 -2.36
CA HIS A 279 -9.27 27.74 -0.93
C HIS A 279 -8.69 26.57 -0.14
N ILE A 280 -8.24 25.51 -0.81
CA ILE A 280 -7.61 24.35 -0.18
C ILE A 280 -6.11 24.58 -0.10
N SER A 281 -5.57 24.63 1.13
CA SER A 281 -4.13 24.72 1.33
C SER A 281 -3.43 23.42 0.88
N PRO A 282 -2.32 23.51 0.12
CA PRO A 282 -1.51 22.35 -0.23
C PRO A 282 -0.80 21.73 0.99
N ASP A 283 -0.67 22.48 2.08
CA ASP A 283 0.12 22.10 3.27
C ASP A 283 -0.72 21.48 4.39
N SER A 284 -2.03 21.33 4.20
CA SER A 284 -2.94 20.86 5.23
C SER A 284 -3.90 19.80 4.69
N SER A 285 -4.47 19.00 5.60
CA SER A 285 -5.46 18.00 5.22
C SER A 285 -6.77 18.69 4.81
N PRO A 286 -7.27 18.50 3.57
CA PRO A 286 -8.54 19.08 3.14
C PRO A 286 -9.74 18.49 3.90
N PHE A 287 -9.58 17.30 4.47
CA PHE A 287 -10.58 16.67 5.32
C PHE A 287 -10.78 17.45 6.63
N VAL A 288 -9.69 17.92 7.23
CA VAL A 288 -9.73 18.75 8.45
C VAL A 288 -10.19 20.16 8.11
N MET A 289 -9.63 20.72 7.02
CA MET A 289 -9.91 22.08 6.57
C MET A 289 -11.38 22.33 6.28
N LEU A 290 -12.09 21.36 5.67
CA LEU A 290 -13.52 21.50 5.41
C LEU A 290 -14.30 21.84 6.69
N PHE A 291 -14.02 21.17 7.81
CA PHE A 291 -14.74 21.41 9.06
C PHE A 291 -14.27 22.67 9.79
N ASP A 292 -12.98 23.00 9.66
CA ASP A 292 -12.42 24.21 10.25
C ASP A 292 -13.01 25.46 9.56
N GLN A 293 -12.99 25.49 8.23
CA GLN A 293 -13.66 26.51 7.41
C GLN A 293 -15.18 26.49 7.56
N ALA A 294 -15.77 25.34 7.92
CA ALA A 294 -17.20 25.24 8.24
C ALA A 294 -17.60 25.89 9.57
N GLY A 295 -16.64 26.37 10.37
CA GLY A 295 -16.90 26.88 11.72
C GLY A 295 -17.20 25.76 12.72
N LEU A 296 -16.74 24.54 12.45
CA LEU A 296 -16.92 23.35 13.29
C LEU A 296 -15.56 22.85 13.83
N PRO A 297 -14.84 23.63 14.67
CA PRO A 297 -13.48 23.31 15.11
C PRO A 297 -13.41 22.00 15.90
N ALA A 298 -14.48 21.63 16.62
CA ALA A 298 -14.57 20.35 17.30
C ALA A 298 -14.62 19.18 16.30
N ALA A 299 -15.35 19.32 15.19
CA ALA A 299 -15.38 18.33 14.14
C ALA A 299 -14.03 18.25 13.41
N ALA A 300 -13.38 19.40 13.16
CA ALA A 300 -12.04 19.46 12.59
C ALA A 300 -11.03 18.69 13.46
N ALA A 301 -11.04 18.90 14.78
CA ALA A 301 -10.20 18.17 15.73
C ALA A 301 -10.47 16.66 15.69
N VAL A 302 -11.74 16.23 15.64
CA VAL A 302 -12.09 14.81 15.50
C VAL A 302 -11.57 14.23 14.19
N ILE A 303 -11.74 14.93 13.07
CA ILE A 303 -11.24 14.46 11.77
C ILE A 303 -9.71 14.42 11.74
N ASN A 304 -9.03 15.36 12.38
CA ASN A 304 -7.58 15.33 12.53
C ASN A 304 -7.13 14.08 13.32
N PHE A 305 -7.86 13.72 14.38
CA PHE A 305 -7.63 12.47 15.11
C PHE A 305 -7.88 11.23 14.25
N VAL A 306 -8.95 11.22 13.44
CA VAL A 306 -9.18 10.13 12.48
C VAL A 306 -8.04 10.04 11.47
N ALA A 307 -7.56 11.15 10.94
CA ALA A 307 -6.45 11.20 9.99
C ALA A 307 -5.14 10.69 10.61
N LEU A 308 -4.87 11.03 11.88
CA LEU A 308 -3.75 10.48 12.66
C LEU A 308 -3.86 8.97 12.82
N THR A 309 -5.01 8.44 13.25
CA THR A 309 -5.20 6.99 13.37
C THR A 309 -5.11 6.28 12.01
N SER A 310 -5.49 6.96 10.93
CA SER A 310 -5.32 6.48 9.56
C SER A 310 -3.86 6.33 9.18
N ALA A 311 -3.05 7.34 9.48
CA ALA A 311 -1.61 7.34 9.26
C ALA A 311 -0.92 6.25 10.09
N MET A 312 -1.28 6.11 11.37
CA MET A 312 -0.73 5.07 12.24
C MET A 312 -1.03 3.65 11.74
N SER A 313 -2.25 3.40 11.23
CA SER A 313 -2.64 2.11 10.63
C SER A 313 -1.85 1.78 9.35
N SER A 314 -1.64 2.77 8.48
CA SER A 314 -0.80 2.59 7.29
C SER A 314 0.67 2.32 7.67
N ALA A 315 1.23 3.10 8.60
CA ALA A 315 2.58 2.89 9.12
C ALA A 315 2.75 1.50 9.74
N ASN A 316 1.75 1.05 10.51
CA ASN A 316 1.72 -0.27 11.14
C ASN A 316 1.72 -1.40 10.10
N SER A 317 0.96 -1.24 9.02
CA SER A 317 0.99 -2.15 7.87
C SER A 317 2.36 -2.19 7.20
N GLY A 318 3.07 -1.06 7.13
CA GLY A 318 4.46 -1.00 6.66
C GLY A 318 5.46 -1.76 7.55
N VAL A 319 5.36 -1.61 8.88
CA VAL A 319 6.17 -2.37 9.85
C VAL A 319 5.92 -3.87 9.71
N TYR A 320 4.66 -4.28 9.63
CA TYR A 320 4.27 -5.69 9.46
C TYR A 320 4.78 -6.26 8.12
N SER A 321 4.52 -5.57 7.01
CA SER A 321 4.82 -6.04 5.65
C SER A 321 6.31 -6.11 5.37
N SER A 322 7.07 -5.10 5.77
CA SER A 322 8.55 -5.10 5.65
C SER A 322 9.16 -6.27 6.43
N THR A 323 8.70 -6.50 7.66
CA THR A 323 9.14 -7.62 8.50
C THR A 323 8.90 -8.97 7.82
N ARG A 324 7.72 -9.19 7.24
CA ARG A 324 7.35 -10.44 6.57
C ARG A 324 8.05 -10.62 5.23
N MET A 325 8.20 -9.56 4.44
CA MET A 325 8.94 -9.61 3.18
C MET A 325 10.41 -9.97 3.42
N LEU A 326 11.06 -9.35 4.42
CA LEU A 326 12.45 -9.64 4.75
C LEU A 326 12.66 -11.06 5.29
N TYR A 327 11.70 -11.58 6.07
CA TYR A 327 11.65 -12.99 6.45
C TYR A 327 11.54 -13.92 5.22
N GLY A 328 10.64 -13.61 4.28
CA GLY A 328 10.45 -14.35 3.03
C GLY A 328 11.71 -14.37 2.16
N LEU A 329 12.34 -13.22 1.96
CA LEU A 329 13.62 -13.10 1.26
C LEU A 329 14.70 -13.98 1.90
N SER A 330 14.76 -14.04 3.23
CA SER A 330 15.73 -14.88 3.95
C SER A 330 15.45 -16.38 3.80
N MET A 331 14.17 -16.77 3.74
CA MET A 331 13.76 -18.15 3.43
C MET A 331 14.19 -18.56 2.01
N GLU A 332 14.13 -17.65 1.05
CA GLU A 332 14.59 -17.86 -0.34
C GLU A 332 16.10 -17.66 -0.54
N LYS A 333 16.87 -17.42 0.52
CA LYS A 333 18.32 -17.11 0.48
C LYS A 333 18.66 -15.83 -0.30
N HIS A 334 17.68 -14.95 -0.48
CA HIS A 334 17.82 -13.59 -1.03
C HIS A 334 18.20 -12.54 0.01
N ALA A 335 18.22 -12.92 1.29
CA ALA A 335 18.68 -12.08 2.40
C ALA A 335 19.47 -12.90 3.44
N HIS A 336 20.12 -12.22 4.37
CA HIS A 336 20.95 -12.88 5.39
C HIS A 336 20.13 -13.88 6.22
N GLY A 337 20.68 -15.07 6.46
CA GLY A 337 19.95 -16.20 7.07
C GLY A 337 19.45 -15.95 8.50
N GLN A 338 19.90 -14.89 9.17
CA GLN A 338 19.41 -14.52 10.50
C GLN A 338 17.98 -13.95 10.48
N PHE A 339 17.54 -13.37 9.37
CA PHE A 339 16.19 -12.79 9.23
C PHE A 339 15.08 -13.85 9.19
N LYS A 340 15.44 -15.12 8.96
CA LYS A 340 14.49 -16.23 8.96
C LYS A 340 14.25 -16.85 10.34
N ILE A 341 14.99 -16.42 11.37
CA ILE A 341 14.90 -17.00 12.72
C ILE A 341 13.67 -16.41 13.43
N LEU A 342 12.74 -17.26 13.84
CA LEU A 342 11.58 -16.84 14.63
C LEU A 342 11.90 -16.82 16.12
N SER A 343 11.31 -15.87 16.84
CA SER A 343 11.27 -15.87 18.30
C SER A 343 10.56 -17.11 18.83
N ARG A 344 11.13 -17.78 19.83
CA ARG A 344 10.54 -18.97 20.45
C ARG A 344 9.19 -18.69 21.10
N ASN A 345 9.00 -17.48 21.62
CA ASN A 345 7.83 -17.14 22.43
C ASN A 345 6.69 -16.56 21.58
N THR A 346 7.02 -15.73 20.59
CA THR A 346 6.04 -14.97 19.80
C THR A 346 5.89 -15.48 18.36
N ALA A 347 6.81 -16.33 17.87
CA ALA A 347 6.90 -16.76 16.48
C ALA A 347 7.04 -15.59 15.47
N ILE A 348 7.58 -14.45 15.93
CA ILE A 348 7.83 -13.25 15.12
C ILE A 348 9.32 -13.22 14.71
N PRO A 349 9.67 -12.86 13.47
CA PRO A 349 11.06 -12.69 13.05
C PRO A 349 11.63 -11.36 13.59
N ILE A 350 11.95 -11.32 14.88
CA ILE A 350 12.37 -10.09 15.60
C ILE A 350 13.57 -9.41 14.92
N ARG A 351 14.53 -10.17 14.38
CA ARG A 351 15.71 -9.58 13.71
C ARG A 351 15.33 -8.81 12.44
N SER A 352 14.36 -9.32 11.68
CA SER A 352 13.83 -8.66 10.48
C SER A 352 13.07 -7.39 10.84
N LEU A 353 12.29 -7.45 11.92
CA LEU A 353 11.58 -6.31 12.48
C LEU A 353 12.57 -5.22 12.92
N MET A 354 13.55 -5.56 13.76
CA MET A 354 14.54 -4.60 14.26
C MET A 354 15.35 -3.94 13.15
N PHE A 355 15.75 -4.70 12.12
CA PHE A 355 16.45 -4.13 10.96
C PHE A 355 15.56 -3.16 10.17
N SER A 356 14.31 -3.53 9.91
CA SER A 356 13.36 -2.66 9.20
C SER A 356 13.05 -1.39 10.00
N CYS A 357 12.79 -1.52 11.31
CA CYS A 357 12.56 -0.40 12.21
C CYS A 357 13.79 0.50 12.32
N PHE A 358 15.01 -0.06 12.34
CA PHE A 358 16.23 0.74 12.30
C PHE A 358 16.30 1.60 11.04
N CYS A 359 16.06 1.02 9.85
CA CYS A 359 16.00 1.77 8.60
C CYS A 359 14.91 2.85 8.61
N MET A 360 13.73 2.55 9.18
CA MET A 360 12.65 3.51 9.34
C MET A 360 13.06 4.67 10.26
N VAL A 361 13.69 4.40 11.41
CA VAL A 361 14.19 5.44 12.32
C VAL A 361 15.19 6.33 11.60
N VAL A 362 16.17 5.75 10.90
CA VAL A 362 17.17 6.52 10.13
C VAL A 362 16.50 7.42 9.09
N GLY A 363 15.48 6.93 8.39
CA GLY A 363 14.71 7.74 7.44
C GLY A 363 13.88 8.84 8.11
N THR A 364 13.22 8.55 9.23
CA THR A 364 12.43 9.53 9.99
C THR A 364 13.30 10.64 10.59
N MET A 365 14.58 10.35 10.92
CA MET A 365 15.53 11.36 11.38
C MET A 365 15.82 12.45 10.35
N LEU A 366 15.48 12.24 9.06
CA LEU A 366 15.53 13.31 8.06
C LEU A 366 14.65 14.51 8.41
N LEU A 367 13.63 14.35 9.27
CA LEU A 367 12.84 15.48 9.79
C LEU A 367 13.66 16.46 10.63
N ILE A 368 14.76 16.02 11.25
CA ILE A 368 15.64 16.92 12.01
C ILE A 368 16.41 17.85 11.04
N LEU A 369 16.79 17.32 9.87
CA LEU A 369 17.52 18.06 8.83
C LEU A 369 16.58 18.91 7.97
N MET A 370 15.37 18.42 7.73
CA MET A 370 14.33 19.08 6.94
C MET A 370 13.01 19.06 7.71
N PRO A 371 12.76 20.07 8.58
CA PRO A 371 11.57 20.12 9.43
C PRO A 371 10.26 20.46 8.67
N ASN A 372 10.26 20.36 7.34
CA ASN A 372 9.07 20.50 6.51
C ASN A 372 8.44 19.13 6.26
N VAL A 373 7.31 18.88 6.94
CA VAL A 373 6.54 17.63 6.86
C VAL A 373 6.11 17.32 5.43
N MET A 374 5.61 18.32 4.68
CA MET A 374 5.07 18.11 3.34
C MET A 374 6.12 17.88 2.27
N THR A 375 7.26 18.57 2.34
CA THR A 375 8.40 18.30 1.45
C THR A 375 8.93 16.90 1.68
N LEU A 376 9.16 16.50 2.94
CA LEU A 376 9.64 15.14 3.24
C LEU A 376 8.62 14.09 2.82
N PHE A 377 7.34 14.30 3.13
CA PHE A 377 6.25 13.43 2.71
C PHE A 377 6.22 13.28 1.19
N THR A 378 6.35 14.36 0.41
CA THR A 378 6.36 14.31 -1.06
C THR A 378 7.53 13.48 -1.58
N ILE A 379 8.75 13.73 -1.09
CA ILE A 379 9.96 13.02 -1.57
C ILE A 379 9.85 11.53 -1.24
N VAL A 380 9.53 11.19 0.01
CA VAL A 380 9.49 9.81 0.50
C VAL A 380 8.31 9.06 -0.15
N SER A 381 7.11 9.66 -0.23
CA SER A 381 5.96 9.04 -0.91
C SER A 381 6.21 8.84 -2.41
N THR A 382 7.01 9.70 -3.06
CA THR A 382 7.40 9.51 -4.46
C THR A 382 8.33 8.30 -4.62
N VAL A 383 9.34 8.16 -3.75
CA VAL A 383 10.20 6.97 -3.73
C VAL A 383 9.36 5.70 -3.54
N ALA A 384 8.42 5.71 -2.60
CA ALA A 384 7.50 4.60 -2.40
C ALA A 384 6.66 4.31 -3.65
N ALA A 385 6.06 5.33 -4.26
CA ALA A 385 5.26 5.19 -5.48
C ALA A 385 6.05 4.55 -6.63
N ILE A 386 7.32 4.96 -6.85
CA ILE A 386 8.16 4.37 -7.91
C ILE A 386 8.43 2.89 -7.65
N LEU A 387 8.77 2.54 -6.40
CA LEU A 387 9.04 1.14 -6.03
C LEU A 387 7.78 0.26 -6.11
N VAL A 388 6.61 0.81 -5.79
CA VAL A 388 5.31 0.14 -5.93
C VAL A 388 4.96 -0.06 -7.40
N VAL A 389 5.12 0.98 -8.24
CA VAL A 389 4.94 0.89 -9.69
C VAL A 389 5.87 -0.16 -10.29
N TYR A 390 7.13 -0.20 -9.86
CA TYR A 390 8.07 -1.26 -10.24
C TYR A 390 7.55 -2.65 -9.84
N SER A 391 7.06 -2.79 -8.61
CA SER A 391 6.56 -4.05 -8.07
C SER A 391 5.34 -4.56 -8.84
N TRP A 392 4.37 -3.68 -9.09
CA TRP A 392 3.20 -3.99 -9.92
C TRP A 392 3.57 -4.26 -11.38
N GLY A 393 4.54 -3.54 -11.93
CA GLY A 393 5.09 -3.82 -13.26
C GLY A 393 5.65 -5.24 -13.36
N MET A 394 6.41 -5.69 -12.36
CA MET A 394 6.94 -7.05 -12.30
C MET A 394 5.83 -8.12 -12.22
N ILE A 395 4.74 -7.84 -11.50
CA ILE A 395 3.56 -8.71 -11.44
C ILE A 395 2.92 -8.84 -12.84
N LEU A 396 2.75 -7.73 -13.55
CA LEU A 396 2.19 -7.71 -14.90
C LEU A 396 3.10 -8.42 -15.91
N VAL A 397 4.42 -8.25 -15.82
CA VAL A 397 5.37 -8.97 -16.67
C VAL A 397 5.32 -10.48 -16.38
N ALA A 398 5.22 -10.89 -15.12
CA ALA A 398 5.01 -12.29 -14.76
C ALA A 398 3.68 -12.82 -15.31
N TYR A 399 2.62 -12.00 -15.30
CA TYR A 399 1.34 -12.33 -15.93
C TYR A 399 1.47 -12.57 -17.44
N LEU A 400 2.21 -11.73 -18.18
CA LEU A 400 2.47 -11.94 -19.61
C LEU A 400 3.19 -13.26 -19.87
N VAL A 401 4.20 -13.59 -19.05
CA VAL A 401 4.95 -14.84 -19.19
C VAL A 401 4.09 -16.04 -18.82
N TYR A 402 3.26 -15.95 -17.78
CA TYR A 402 2.25 -16.94 -17.42
C TYR A 402 1.29 -17.22 -18.58
N ARG A 403 0.74 -16.16 -19.18
CA ARG A 403 -0.19 -16.25 -20.32
C ARG A 403 0.43 -16.96 -21.53
N LYS A 404 1.74 -16.85 -21.70
CA LYS A 404 2.49 -17.51 -22.78
C LYS A 404 2.89 -18.96 -22.44
N LYS A 405 3.36 -19.20 -21.21
CA LYS A 405 3.91 -20.50 -20.79
C LYS A 405 2.86 -21.52 -20.34
N ARG A 406 1.74 -21.07 -19.79
CA ARG A 406 0.70 -21.92 -19.17
C ARG A 406 -0.72 -21.57 -19.66
N PRO A 407 -0.98 -21.61 -20.99
CA PRO A 407 -2.30 -21.27 -21.54
C PRO A 407 -3.43 -22.17 -20.99
N GLU A 408 -3.13 -23.41 -20.65
CA GLU A 408 -4.06 -24.37 -20.05
C GLU A 408 -4.52 -23.97 -18.65
N LEU A 409 -3.62 -23.43 -17.82
CA LEU A 409 -3.98 -22.91 -16.49
C LEU A 409 -4.83 -21.64 -16.63
N HIS A 410 -4.51 -20.78 -17.59
CA HIS A 410 -5.32 -19.61 -17.89
C HIS A 410 -6.72 -19.99 -18.38
N ALA A 411 -6.84 -21.03 -19.21
CA ALA A 411 -8.13 -21.51 -19.68
C ALA A 411 -9.04 -21.93 -18.51
N ARG A 412 -8.47 -22.62 -17.51
CA ARG A 412 -9.16 -23.10 -16.29
C ARG A 412 -9.42 -22.03 -15.25
N SER A 413 -8.77 -20.87 -15.32
CA SER A 413 -8.95 -19.81 -14.33
C SER A 413 -10.39 -19.29 -14.29
N THR A 414 -10.97 -19.24 -13.10
CA THR A 414 -12.30 -18.66 -12.86
C THR A 414 -12.24 -17.15 -12.57
N PHE A 415 -11.04 -16.59 -12.40
CA PHE A 415 -10.82 -15.20 -12.01
C PHE A 415 -9.83 -14.51 -12.94
N LYS A 416 -10.24 -14.30 -14.20
CA LYS A 416 -9.36 -13.78 -15.26
C LYS A 416 -9.21 -12.27 -15.26
N MET A 417 -8.06 -11.73 -15.64
CA MET A 417 -7.91 -10.30 -15.89
C MET A 417 -8.79 -9.84 -17.07
N PRO A 418 -9.69 -8.84 -16.89
CA PRO A 418 -10.45 -8.26 -17.99
C PRO A 418 -9.51 -7.69 -19.07
N GLY A 419 -9.77 -8.00 -20.34
CA GLY A 419 -8.90 -7.58 -21.46
C GLY A 419 -7.54 -8.30 -21.54
N GLY A 420 -7.18 -9.11 -20.54
CA GLY A 420 -6.01 -9.99 -20.56
C GLY A 420 -4.70 -9.29 -20.94
N VAL A 421 -4.04 -9.80 -21.97
CA VAL A 421 -2.74 -9.31 -22.45
C VAL A 421 -2.79 -7.85 -22.92
N ILE A 422 -3.85 -7.43 -23.59
CA ILE A 422 -3.99 -6.04 -24.08
C ILE A 422 -4.02 -5.09 -22.88
N MET A 423 -4.85 -5.42 -21.89
CA MET A 423 -4.97 -4.61 -20.69
C MET A 423 -3.67 -4.57 -19.89
N THR A 424 -2.92 -5.67 -19.90
CA THR A 424 -1.59 -5.73 -19.25
C THR A 424 -0.61 -4.73 -19.88
N TRP A 425 -0.57 -4.65 -21.21
CA TRP A 425 0.27 -3.68 -21.91
C TRP A 425 -0.20 -2.24 -21.70
N LEU A 426 -1.51 -1.99 -21.68
CA LEU A 426 -2.06 -0.67 -21.35
C LEU A 426 -1.66 -0.23 -19.93
N THR A 427 -1.74 -1.12 -18.94
CA THR A 427 -1.32 -0.81 -17.57
C THR A 427 0.20 -0.56 -17.47
N LEU A 428 1.02 -1.33 -18.20
CA LEU A 428 2.47 -1.09 -18.25
C LEU A 428 2.80 0.26 -18.93
N ALA A 429 2.08 0.62 -19.99
CA ALA A 429 2.22 1.92 -20.64
C ALA A 429 1.80 3.06 -19.71
N PHE A 430 0.72 2.90 -18.96
CA PHE A 430 0.30 3.85 -17.93
C PHE A 430 1.38 4.05 -16.85
N PHE A 431 2.01 2.97 -16.37
CA PHE A 431 3.12 3.07 -15.42
C PHE A 431 4.32 3.81 -15.99
N ALA A 432 4.73 3.47 -17.22
CA ALA A 432 5.81 4.19 -17.90
C ALA A 432 5.48 5.68 -18.05
N PHE A 433 4.24 6.00 -18.43
CA PHE A 433 3.73 7.37 -18.51
C PHE A 433 3.82 8.09 -17.15
N THR A 434 3.40 7.47 -16.05
CA THR A 434 3.48 8.09 -14.72
C THR A 434 4.91 8.33 -14.24
N LEU A 435 5.86 7.47 -14.60
CA LEU A 435 7.27 7.69 -14.30
C LEU A 435 7.85 8.87 -15.10
N VAL A 436 7.41 9.07 -16.34
CA VAL A 436 7.79 10.24 -17.14
C VAL A 436 7.23 11.52 -16.54
N LEU A 437 6.00 11.49 -15.99
CA LEU A 437 5.41 12.66 -15.35
C LEU A 437 6.21 13.16 -14.14
N MET A 438 6.85 12.26 -13.39
CA MET A 438 7.70 12.60 -12.25
C MET A 438 8.98 13.37 -12.64
N ILE A 439 9.27 13.55 -13.93
CA ILE A 439 10.41 14.36 -14.38
C ILE A 439 10.10 15.87 -14.29
N PHE A 440 8.83 16.24 -14.37
CA PHE A 440 8.41 17.64 -14.52
C PHE A 440 8.26 18.40 -13.20
N ASP A 441 8.26 17.72 -12.07
CA ASP A 441 8.24 18.34 -10.73
C ASP A 441 9.55 18.07 -9.99
N ARG A 442 10.14 19.10 -9.36
CA ARG A 442 11.47 19.03 -8.75
C ARG A 442 11.54 18.02 -7.61
N ASP A 443 10.54 17.97 -6.74
CA ASP A 443 10.53 17.04 -5.59
C ASP A 443 10.43 15.59 -6.08
N THR A 444 9.59 15.36 -7.09
CA THR A 444 9.43 14.03 -7.68
C THR A 444 10.63 13.60 -8.51
N LEU A 445 11.29 14.53 -9.19
CA LEU A 445 12.50 14.29 -9.98
C LEU A 445 13.68 13.88 -9.09
N ILE A 446 13.85 14.53 -7.93
CA ILE A 446 14.90 14.16 -6.95
C ILE A 446 14.71 12.69 -6.53
N ALA A 447 13.49 12.29 -6.21
CA ALA A 447 13.16 10.92 -5.87
C ALA A 447 13.45 9.96 -7.04
N LEU A 448 13.04 10.32 -8.27
CA LEU A 448 13.27 9.50 -9.47
C LEU A 448 14.76 9.31 -9.77
N CYS A 449 15.56 10.37 -9.69
CA CYS A 449 17.01 10.33 -9.91
C CYS A 449 17.76 9.50 -8.86
N SER A 450 17.17 9.26 -7.68
CA SER A 450 17.75 8.39 -6.65
C SER A 450 17.57 6.89 -6.94
N MET A 451 16.58 6.50 -7.77
CA MET A 451 16.24 5.10 -8.01
C MET A 451 17.32 4.28 -8.75
N PRO A 452 18.07 4.82 -9.73
CA PRO A 452 19.20 4.11 -10.32
C PRO A 452 20.20 3.62 -9.27
N LEU A 453 20.50 4.42 -8.25
CA LEU A 453 21.41 4.03 -7.17
C LEU A 453 20.92 2.78 -6.43
N TRP A 454 19.60 2.70 -6.16
CA TRP A 454 18.98 1.53 -5.53
C TRP A 454 19.13 0.27 -6.40
N PHE A 455 18.75 0.33 -7.67
CA PHE A 455 18.82 -0.82 -8.57
C PHE A 455 20.27 -1.25 -8.86
N ILE A 456 21.22 -0.31 -8.95
CA ILE A 456 22.65 -0.60 -9.05
C ILE A 456 23.13 -1.33 -7.79
N THR A 457 22.71 -0.87 -6.60
CA THR A 457 23.05 -1.52 -5.33
C THR A 457 22.53 -2.96 -5.30
N LEU A 458 21.28 -3.20 -5.71
CA LEU A 458 20.73 -4.55 -5.84
C LEU A 458 21.49 -5.41 -6.85
N ALA A 459 21.90 -4.84 -8.00
CA ALA A 459 22.69 -5.56 -9.00
C ALA A 459 24.07 -5.98 -8.47
N VAL A 460 24.74 -5.10 -7.70
CA VAL A 460 26.02 -5.39 -7.04
C VAL A 460 25.83 -6.49 -5.99
N VAL A 461 24.84 -6.36 -5.10
CA VAL A 461 24.54 -7.37 -4.06
C VAL A 461 24.23 -8.72 -4.68
N TRP A 462 23.42 -8.75 -5.74
CA TRP A 462 23.11 -9.97 -6.48
C TRP A 462 24.36 -10.63 -7.04
N ARG A 463 25.23 -9.86 -7.71
CA ARG A 463 26.45 -10.35 -8.37
C ARG A 463 27.43 -10.96 -7.37
N PHE A 464 27.64 -10.32 -6.23
CA PHE A 464 28.70 -10.70 -5.29
C PHE A 464 28.24 -11.64 -4.17
N ARG A 465 27.00 -11.54 -3.69
CA ARG A 465 26.54 -12.28 -2.51
C ARG A 465 25.53 -13.38 -2.81
N ILE A 466 24.61 -13.14 -3.75
CA ILE A 466 23.46 -14.03 -3.92
C ILE A 466 23.66 -15.04 -5.04
N LYS A 467 24.19 -14.63 -6.20
CA LYS A 467 24.37 -15.51 -7.37
C LYS A 467 25.10 -16.80 -7.02
N ASN A 468 26.16 -16.72 -6.22
CA ASN A 468 26.98 -17.88 -5.84
C ASN A 468 26.30 -18.76 -4.79
N SER A 469 25.49 -18.20 -3.89
CA SER A 469 24.72 -18.96 -2.89
C SER A 469 23.57 -19.72 -3.56
N VAL A 470 22.85 -19.05 -4.47
CA VAL A 470 21.74 -19.64 -5.25
C VAL A 470 22.25 -20.74 -6.18
N ALA A 471 23.41 -20.56 -6.82
CA ALA A 471 24.00 -21.56 -7.72
C ALA A 471 24.52 -22.80 -7.00
N ARG A 472 24.99 -22.69 -5.74
CA ARG A 472 25.61 -23.80 -5.00
C ARG A 472 24.63 -24.81 -4.42
N GLU A 473 23.43 -24.38 -4.00
CA GLU A 473 22.55 -25.23 -3.19
C GLU A 473 21.26 -25.68 -3.90
N GLY A 474 21.10 -25.35 -5.18
CA GLY A 474 19.88 -25.67 -5.92
C GLY A 474 18.67 -24.87 -5.41
N TYR A 475 17.83 -24.41 -6.34
CA TYR A 475 16.66 -23.62 -5.97
C TYR A 475 15.54 -24.57 -5.50
N VAL A 476 15.30 -24.63 -4.19
CA VAL A 476 14.37 -25.59 -3.55
C VAL A 476 12.94 -25.52 -4.12
N PHE A 477 12.48 -24.32 -4.51
CA PHE A 477 11.15 -24.13 -5.11
C PHE A 477 11.06 -24.67 -6.56
N TYR A 478 12.20 -24.71 -7.27
CA TYR A 478 12.27 -25.19 -8.66
C TYR A 478 12.31 -26.72 -8.75
N GLN A 479 12.86 -27.42 -7.76
CA GLN A 479 12.87 -28.88 -7.73
C GLN A 479 11.48 -29.46 -7.43
N ARG A 480 10.75 -28.90 -6.45
CA ARG A 480 9.38 -29.36 -6.14
C ARG A 480 8.36 -29.17 -7.25
N SER A 481 8.55 -28.20 -8.14
CA SER A 481 7.66 -28.00 -9.30
C SER A 481 7.98 -28.95 -10.45
N ARG A 482 9.26 -29.32 -10.64
CA ARG A 482 9.67 -30.33 -11.63
C ARG A 482 9.39 -31.77 -11.20
N GLU A 483 9.34 -32.05 -9.90
CA GLU A 483 9.02 -33.38 -9.37
C GLU A 483 7.51 -33.64 -9.25
N ALA A 484 6.68 -32.59 -9.40
CA ALA A 484 5.23 -32.67 -9.42
C ALA A 484 4.62 -32.57 -10.84
N GLU A 485 5.47 -32.39 -11.86
CA GLU A 485 5.18 -32.64 -13.28
C GLU A 485 5.49 -34.10 -13.62
#